data_AF-A0A815BPF3-F1
#
_entry.id   AF-A0A815BPF3-F1
#
_cell.length_a   1.000
_cell.length_b   1.000
_cell.length_c   1.000
_cell.angle_alpha   90.00
_cell.angle_beta   90.00
_cell.angle_gamma   90.00
#
_symmetry.space_group_name_H-M   'P 1'
#
loop_
_entity.id
_entity.type
_entity.pdbx_description
1 polymer ?
#
loop_
_entity_poly.entity_id
_entity_poly.type
_entity_poly.pdbx_seq_one_letter_code
_entity_poly.pdbx_strand_id
1 'polypeptide(L)'
;MDCCFLEDIPHSISNMGSNLLYCCIATQLEMTEQMQAQHDLCQQKAKALLLQMNSLSPVMKEKRSLFYIQYNKESSTALVLVSHQVRNWGDMRSINVMGHVLPKRNSVALRISIKPVPSSLSLNTITGHQIFKNKIKQSGEKRVGDYVFLELLDKQVYDDCLNEAVLLVWHEGKRLKLSIEPYNTLLADPGNTDINDGNWYETQMLDENPDITQFDPNTHPIFRYMWNPNIWKKQFKQRTLEQQNLKGPTNDRRQYDKARRLLRVTVMLNTMAAIRNRKYTVLNNNGEKLEVKLNPPLSLTTVLYSHDSMLANASENLLPLPFPYPKTSVRVENKDCLILYEELAAAGKQPLLLNMANQTTPGGGYRKGDGAQEENLFRRSDYYLSLDHVLDHQKPSPHKRFRCSSNGQLVPMTEGESMYQMDDYAAIYTTGLTVFRGIEDDGYPLMTQPIYNVSAVAMAAYRDPPSNKKTCRLLDSFAVGTRKKIENVFKIGLCRGHKTLVLSALGCGAFRNP
;
A
#
# COMPACT_ATOMS: atom_id res chain seq x y z
N MET A 1 45.40 20.21 -1.38
CA MET A 1 45.94 19.43 -2.52
C MET A 1 44.75 18.93 -3.32
N ASP A 2 44.83 19.13 -4.64
CA ASP A 2 43.83 18.83 -5.67
C ASP A 2 43.07 17.50 -5.51
N CYS A 3 41.79 17.49 -5.92
CA CYS A 3 40.98 16.29 -6.11
C CYS A 3 40.34 16.29 -7.53
N CYS A 4 41.14 16.62 -8.54
CA CYS A 4 40.85 16.25 -9.92
C CYS A 4 41.51 14.90 -10.23
N PHE A 5 40.80 14.07 -11.00
CA PHE A 5 41.18 12.75 -11.54
C PHE A 5 41.11 11.54 -10.57
N LEU A 6 39.96 10.85 -10.57
CA LEU A 6 39.98 9.42 -10.86
C LEU A 6 40.37 9.29 -12.35
N GLU A 7 41.65 9.44 -12.65
CA GLU A 7 42.22 8.99 -13.92
C GLU A 7 42.07 7.47 -13.98
N ASP A 8 41.73 6.98 -15.17
CA ASP A 8 41.59 5.59 -15.52
C ASP A 8 42.57 4.69 -14.75
N ILE A 9 42.06 3.65 -14.09
CA ILE A 9 42.93 2.56 -13.65
C ILE A 9 43.44 1.89 -14.94
N PRO A 10 44.73 2.00 -15.29
CA PRO A 10 45.26 1.28 -16.44
C PRO A 10 45.18 -0.21 -16.11
N HIS A 11 44.71 -1.03 -17.05
CA HIS A 11 44.60 -2.49 -16.92
C HIS A 11 45.95 -3.23 -16.76
N SER A 12 47.04 -2.55 -16.38
CA SER A 12 48.37 -3.18 -16.27
C SER A 12 49.26 -2.49 -15.24
N ILE A 13 49.04 -2.75 -13.94
CA ILE A 13 50.09 -2.58 -12.93
C ILE A 13 50.10 -3.81 -12.02
N SER A 14 51.02 -4.73 -12.30
CA SER A 14 51.41 -5.79 -11.38
C SER A 14 52.32 -5.21 -10.30
N ASN A 15 51.93 -5.39 -9.04
CA ASN A 15 52.57 -4.93 -7.79
C ASN A 15 52.16 -3.53 -7.30
N MET A 16 51.07 -3.47 -6.53
CA MET A 16 50.88 -2.45 -5.50
C MET A 16 51.29 -3.02 -4.13
N GLY A 17 52.11 -2.27 -3.40
CA GLY A 17 52.71 -2.68 -2.12
C GLY A 17 51.72 -2.93 -0.99
N SER A 18 52.07 -3.84 -0.09
CA SER A 18 51.23 -4.50 0.91
C SER A 18 50.82 -3.67 2.14
N ASN A 19 50.82 -2.33 2.08
CA ASN A 19 50.61 -1.48 3.26
C ASN A 19 49.69 -0.26 3.04
N LEU A 20 48.76 -0.30 2.08
CA LEU A 20 47.86 0.83 1.80
C LEU A 20 46.41 0.53 2.21
N LEU A 21 45.82 1.45 2.98
CA LEU A 21 44.40 1.49 3.34
C LEU A 21 43.65 2.27 2.25
N TYR A 22 42.65 1.68 1.61
CA TYR A 22 41.83 2.37 0.62
C TYR A 22 40.50 2.82 1.24
N CYS A 23 40.20 4.11 1.15
CA CYS A 23 38.92 4.69 1.55
C CYS A 23 38.19 5.17 0.29
N CYS A 24 37.03 4.58 -0.01
CA CYS A 24 36.16 5.06 -1.09
C CYS A 24 34.95 5.76 -0.45
N ILE A 25 34.89 7.08 -0.63
CA ILE A 25 33.70 7.88 -0.33
C ILE A 25 32.97 8.08 -1.66
N ALA A 26 31.81 7.46 -1.82
CA ALA A 26 30.93 7.79 -2.93
C ALA A 26 30.05 8.96 -2.51
N THR A 27 30.45 10.19 -2.84
CA THR A 27 29.65 11.41 -2.66
C THR A 27 29.48 12.11 -4.00
N GLN A 28 28.25 12.52 -4.29
CA GLN A 28 27.99 13.63 -5.20
C GLN A 28 27.09 14.59 -4.42
N LEU A 29 27.54 15.84 -4.22
CA LEU A 29 26.74 17.08 -4.14
C LEU A 29 27.63 18.26 -3.73
N GLU A 30 27.41 19.41 -4.39
CA GLU A 30 27.95 20.71 -4.00
C GLU A 30 27.43 21.16 -2.64
N MET A 31 28.23 21.97 -1.95
CA MET A 31 28.08 22.27 -0.53
C MET A 31 27.50 23.67 -0.32
N THR A 32 26.43 23.77 0.46
CA THR A 32 26.03 25.03 1.13
C THR A 32 26.92 25.28 2.35
N GLU A 33 26.95 26.51 2.91
CA GLU A 33 27.72 26.81 4.14
C GLU A 33 27.37 25.89 5.32
N GLN A 34 26.12 25.42 5.38
CA GLN A 34 25.65 24.42 6.35
C GLN A 34 26.22 23.01 6.07
N MET A 35 26.44 22.67 4.80
CA MET A 35 27.07 21.42 4.37
C MET A 35 28.60 21.45 4.57
N GLN A 36 29.23 22.63 4.61
CA GLN A 36 30.64 22.81 4.99
C GLN A 36 30.94 22.28 6.40
N ALA A 37 30.08 22.60 7.37
CA ALA A 37 30.17 22.06 8.73
C ALA A 37 29.99 20.53 8.77
N GLN A 38 29.17 19.96 7.87
CA GLN A 38 28.94 18.51 7.78
C GLN A 38 30.08 17.78 7.05
N HIS A 39 30.72 18.42 6.06
CA HIS A 39 31.94 17.93 5.43
C HIS A 39 33.09 17.88 6.44
N ASP A 40 33.28 18.94 7.24
CA ASP A 40 34.32 18.97 8.26
C ASP A 40 34.06 17.95 9.37
N LEU A 41 32.79 17.71 9.71
CA LEU A 41 32.39 16.62 10.61
C LEU A 41 32.66 15.23 9.99
N CYS A 42 32.40 15.03 8.71
CA CYS A 42 32.74 13.81 7.98
C CYS A 42 34.26 13.60 7.91
N GLN A 43 35.04 14.66 7.66
CA GLN A 43 36.50 14.60 7.67
C GLN A 43 37.06 14.34 9.07
N GLN A 44 36.49 14.95 10.12
CA GLN A 44 36.86 14.67 11.51
C GLN A 44 36.56 13.23 11.89
N LYS A 45 35.37 12.72 11.54
CA LYS A 45 35.01 11.33 11.80
C LYS A 45 35.88 10.35 11.01
N ALA A 46 36.20 10.65 9.76
CA ALA A 46 37.13 9.85 8.96
C ALA A 46 38.55 9.85 9.56
N LYS A 47 39.06 10.99 10.01
CA LYS A 47 40.36 11.10 10.72
C LYS A 47 40.36 10.38 12.06
N ALA A 48 39.30 10.51 12.85
CA ALA A 48 39.16 9.82 14.14
C ALA A 48 39.11 8.30 13.95
N LEU A 49 38.40 7.83 12.92
CA LEU A 49 38.34 6.42 12.56
C LEU A 49 39.70 5.91 12.06
N LEU A 50 40.41 6.70 11.24
CA LEU A 50 41.77 6.39 10.77
C LEU A 50 42.75 6.25 11.95
N LEU A 51 42.66 7.14 12.95
CA LEU A 51 43.45 7.08 14.17
C LEU A 51 43.11 5.85 15.03
N GLN A 52 41.83 5.53 15.19
CA GLN A 52 41.38 4.29 15.86
C GLN A 52 41.84 3.02 15.13
N MET A 53 41.86 3.03 13.81
CA MET A 53 42.34 1.89 13.02
C MET A 53 43.87 1.75 13.10
N ASN A 54 44.60 2.87 13.18
CA ASN A 54 46.04 2.88 13.34
C ASN A 54 46.51 2.41 14.72
N SER A 55 45.69 2.60 15.76
CA SER A 55 45.95 2.15 17.13
C SER A 55 45.60 0.68 17.40
N LEU A 56 45.03 -0.04 16.43
CA LEU A 56 44.83 -1.49 16.53
C LEU A 56 46.19 -2.22 16.53
N SER A 57 46.31 -3.26 17.37
CA SER A 57 47.54 -4.03 17.53
C SER A 57 48.01 -4.67 16.21
N PRO A 58 49.32 -4.89 16.00
CA PRO A 58 49.85 -5.50 14.76
C PRO A 58 49.23 -6.86 14.44
N VAL A 59 48.91 -7.66 15.47
CA VAL A 59 48.26 -8.98 15.36
C VAL A 59 46.81 -8.87 14.83
N MET A 60 46.13 -7.73 15.06
CA MET A 60 44.80 -7.46 14.51
C MET A 60 44.84 -6.91 13.08
N LYS A 61 45.95 -6.31 12.64
CA LYS A 61 46.15 -5.86 11.25
C LYS A 61 46.37 -7.04 10.29
N GLU A 62 46.86 -8.19 10.80
CA GLU A 62 47.11 -9.41 10.01
C GLU A 62 45.90 -10.34 9.87
N LYS A 63 44.78 -10.12 10.57
CA LYS A 63 43.64 -11.06 10.57
C LYS A 63 42.31 -10.44 10.11
N ARG A 64 41.84 -11.02 8.99
CA ARG A 64 40.50 -10.93 8.36
C ARG A 64 40.17 -9.62 7.66
N SER A 65 39.66 -9.75 6.43
CA SER A 65 39.07 -8.66 5.65
C SER A 65 37.98 -7.98 6.47
N LEU A 66 38.17 -6.71 6.79
CA LEU A 66 37.18 -5.91 7.50
C LEU A 66 36.36 -5.15 6.46
N PHE A 67 35.05 -5.42 6.43
CA PHE A 67 34.05 -4.67 5.69
C PHE A 67 33.27 -3.81 6.68
N TYR A 68 33.36 -2.49 6.53
CA TYR A 68 32.57 -1.55 7.32
C TYR A 68 31.75 -0.67 6.38
N ILE A 69 30.43 -0.68 6.57
CA ILE A 69 29.50 0.11 5.77
C ILE A 69 28.68 0.98 6.72
N GLN A 70 28.73 2.29 6.51
CA GLN A 70 27.90 3.24 7.22
C GLN A 70 27.11 4.07 6.22
N TYR A 71 25.79 3.89 6.22
CA TYR A 71 24.87 4.63 5.37
C TYR A 71 24.28 5.82 6.13
N ASN A 72 24.43 7.02 5.59
CA ASN A 72 23.73 8.20 6.05
C ASN A 72 22.42 8.35 5.28
N LYS A 73 21.29 8.15 6.00
CA LYS A 73 19.94 8.20 5.44
C LYS A 73 19.52 9.60 4.98
N GLU A 74 20.06 10.65 5.57
CA GLU A 74 19.69 12.04 5.24
C GLU A 74 20.36 12.51 3.95
N SER A 75 21.61 12.10 3.71
CA SER A 75 22.36 12.48 2.52
C SER A 75 22.38 11.42 1.41
N SER A 76 21.75 10.26 1.64
CA SER A 76 21.81 9.09 0.75
C SER A 76 23.23 8.62 0.42
N THR A 77 24.18 8.87 1.33
CA THR A 77 25.59 8.58 1.14
C THR A 77 26.00 7.33 1.91
N ALA A 78 26.78 6.43 1.28
CA ALA A 78 27.36 5.28 1.96
C ALA A 78 28.88 5.41 2.06
N LEU A 79 29.41 5.31 3.28
CA LEU A 79 30.83 5.10 3.54
C LEU A 79 31.09 3.59 3.51
N VAL A 80 31.97 3.13 2.62
CA VAL A 80 32.38 1.72 2.52
C VAL A 80 33.88 1.64 2.73
N LEU A 81 34.30 0.99 3.82
CA LEU A 81 35.70 0.71 4.12
C LEU A 81 35.95 -0.78 3.91
N VAL A 82 36.96 -1.10 3.11
CA VAL A 82 37.38 -2.48 2.83
C VAL A 82 38.87 -2.58 3.08
N SER A 83 39.29 -3.51 3.94
CA SER A 83 40.70 -3.89 4.03
C SER A 83 40.94 -5.30 3.46
N HIS A 84 42.02 -5.41 2.68
CA HIS A 84 42.61 -6.62 2.09
C HIS A 84 41.63 -7.71 1.60
N GLN A 85 41.10 -7.52 0.39
CA GLN A 85 41.36 -8.33 -0.82
C GLN A 85 40.53 -7.75 -1.99
N VAL A 86 41.17 -6.96 -2.86
CA VAL A 86 40.54 -6.29 -4.02
C VAL A 86 39.98 -7.28 -5.05
N ARG A 87 40.48 -8.52 -5.08
CA ARG A 87 40.08 -9.53 -6.08
C ARG A 87 38.60 -9.92 -6.00
N ASN A 88 38.07 -10.19 -4.81
CA ASN A 88 36.65 -10.56 -4.67
C ASN A 88 35.71 -9.40 -5.02
N TRP A 89 36.14 -8.15 -4.79
CA TRP A 89 35.35 -6.98 -5.18
C TRP A 89 35.23 -6.83 -6.69
N GLY A 90 36.32 -7.05 -7.43
CA GLY A 90 36.38 -6.99 -8.89
C GLY A 90 35.27 -7.80 -9.56
N ASP A 91 35.07 -9.02 -9.07
CA ASP A 91 34.19 -10.04 -9.67
C ASP A 91 32.73 -9.99 -9.18
N MET A 92 32.43 -9.21 -8.13
CA MET A 92 31.07 -9.06 -7.60
C MET A 92 30.20 -8.15 -8.48
N ARG A 93 29.05 -8.68 -8.93
CA ARG A 93 28.04 -7.91 -9.71
C ARG A 93 27.17 -6.99 -8.84
N SER A 94 27.10 -7.23 -7.53
CA SER A 94 26.32 -6.45 -6.57
C SER A 94 26.81 -6.68 -5.13
N ILE A 95 26.39 -5.81 -4.21
CA ILE A 95 26.72 -5.86 -2.78
C ILE A 95 25.42 -5.91 -1.99
N ASN A 96 25.29 -6.85 -1.05
CA ASN A 96 24.13 -6.90 -0.16
C ASN A 96 24.42 -6.09 1.11
N VAL A 97 23.70 -4.99 1.32
CA VAL A 97 23.80 -4.15 2.51
C VAL A 97 22.49 -4.21 3.26
N MET A 98 22.48 -4.86 4.43
CA MET A 98 21.30 -4.97 5.30
C MET A 98 20.03 -5.47 4.57
N GLY A 99 20.19 -6.41 3.62
CA GLY A 99 19.08 -6.96 2.83
C GLY A 99 18.83 -6.27 1.48
N HIS A 100 19.55 -5.20 1.17
CA HIS A 100 19.44 -4.49 -0.11
C HIS A 100 20.60 -4.83 -1.05
N VAL A 101 20.27 -5.35 -2.24
CA VAL A 101 21.25 -5.68 -3.28
C VAL A 101 21.58 -4.44 -4.11
N LEU A 102 22.78 -3.88 -3.92
CA LEU A 102 23.31 -2.73 -4.64
C LEU A 102 24.14 -3.20 -5.85
N PRO A 103 23.65 -3.09 -7.10
CA PRO A 103 24.38 -3.53 -8.28
C PRO A 103 25.60 -2.64 -8.56
N LYS A 104 26.75 -3.25 -8.88
CA LYS A 104 28.02 -2.59 -9.20
C LYS A 104 28.07 -2.05 -10.64
N ARG A 105 26.93 -1.58 -11.19
CA ARG A 105 26.90 -1.06 -12.56
C ARG A 105 27.83 0.17 -12.64
N ASN A 106 28.84 0.10 -13.51
CA ASN A 106 29.81 1.17 -13.81
C ASN A 106 29.18 2.40 -14.50
N SER A 107 28.00 2.85 -14.08
CA SER A 107 27.46 4.14 -14.47
C SER A 107 26.54 4.61 -13.35
N VAL A 108 26.97 5.61 -12.59
CA VAL A 108 26.02 6.47 -11.88
C VAL A 108 25.08 6.97 -12.97
N ALA A 109 23.80 6.58 -12.92
CA ALA A 109 22.86 6.99 -13.95
C ALA A 109 22.73 8.51 -13.88
N LEU A 110 23.22 9.22 -14.90
CA LEU A 110 23.18 10.67 -14.99
C LEU A 110 21.74 11.12 -15.25
N ARG A 111 20.96 11.26 -14.18
CA ARG A 111 19.52 11.52 -14.28
C ARG A 111 19.17 12.91 -13.78
N ILE A 112 18.30 13.58 -14.52
CA ILE A 112 17.74 14.87 -14.15
C ILE A 112 16.21 14.79 -14.08
N SER A 113 15.61 15.68 -13.31
CA SER A 113 14.16 15.92 -13.29
C SER A 113 13.85 17.32 -13.79
N ILE A 114 12.81 17.44 -14.61
CA ILE A 114 12.33 18.70 -15.19
C ILE A 114 10.91 18.96 -14.67
N LYS A 115 10.65 20.17 -14.15
CA LYS A 115 9.34 20.55 -13.57
C LYS A 115 9.09 22.06 -13.58
N PRO A 116 7.84 22.56 -13.56
CA PRO A 116 6.60 21.82 -13.80
C PRO A 116 6.36 21.70 -15.31
N VAL A 117 6.08 20.50 -15.78
CA VAL A 117 5.85 20.19 -17.20
C VAL A 117 4.35 19.93 -17.44
N PRO A 118 3.62 20.85 -18.11
CA PRO A 118 2.20 20.67 -18.39
C PRO A 118 1.92 19.40 -19.19
N SER A 119 0.79 18.73 -18.92
CA SER A 119 0.39 17.50 -19.62
C SER A 119 0.24 17.70 -21.14
N SER A 120 -0.12 18.91 -21.58
CA SER A 120 -0.24 19.29 -23.00
C SER A 120 1.10 19.47 -23.72
N LEU A 121 2.21 19.65 -22.99
CA LEU A 121 3.54 19.78 -23.60
C LEU A 121 4.07 18.40 -24.00
N SER A 122 4.44 18.23 -25.28
CA SER A 122 4.99 16.96 -25.79
C SER A 122 6.38 16.67 -25.23
N LEU A 123 6.65 15.39 -24.92
CA LEU A 123 7.98 14.93 -24.52
C LEU A 123 9.03 15.20 -25.61
N ASN A 124 8.65 15.10 -26.88
CA ASN A 124 9.57 15.36 -28.00
C ASN A 124 10.09 16.81 -28.02
N THR A 125 9.26 17.76 -27.59
CA THR A 125 9.67 19.17 -27.49
C THR A 125 10.73 19.37 -26.41
N ILE A 126 10.66 18.57 -25.34
CA ILE A 126 11.61 18.62 -24.23
C ILE A 126 12.89 17.88 -24.65
N THR A 127 12.79 16.62 -25.08
CA THR A 127 13.95 15.79 -25.43
C THR A 127 14.73 16.35 -26.62
N GLY A 128 14.07 17.08 -27.53
CA GLY A 128 14.70 17.78 -28.65
C GLY A 128 15.37 19.11 -28.31
N HIS A 129 15.36 19.54 -27.04
CA HIS A 129 15.98 20.81 -26.65
C HIS A 129 17.51 20.76 -26.82
N GLN A 130 18.08 21.86 -27.33
CA GLN A 130 19.50 21.94 -27.70
C GLN A 130 20.46 21.65 -26.53
N ILE A 131 20.05 21.97 -25.30
CA ILE A 131 20.83 21.71 -24.07
C ILE A 131 21.24 20.24 -23.94
N PHE A 132 20.41 19.30 -24.43
CA PHE A 132 20.67 17.87 -24.29
C PHE A 132 21.63 17.32 -25.34
N LYS A 133 21.97 18.08 -26.39
CA LYS A 133 22.92 17.71 -27.46
C LYS A 133 22.69 16.29 -28.04
N ASN A 134 21.44 15.82 -28.08
CA ASN A 134 21.04 14.45 -28.45
C ASN A 134 21.73 13.34 -27.61
N LYS A 135 22.15 13.64 -26.38
CA LYS A 135 22.79 12.71 -25.43
C LYS A 135 21.82 12.12 -24.42
N ILE A 136 20.54 12.03 -24.77
CA ILE A 136 19.54 11.31 -23.95
C ILE A 136 19.63 9.82 -24.31
N LYS A 137 19.66 8.96 -23.30
CA LYS A 137 19.65 7.51 -23.49
C LYS A 137 18.37 7.09 -24.20
N GLN A 138 18.45 6.14 -25.14
CA GLN A 138 17.27 5.61 -25.82
C GLN A 138 16.27 5.05 -24.78
N SER A 139 15.02 5.54 -24.82
CA SER A 139 13.99 5.22 -23.82
C SER A 139 14.38 5.61 -22.38
N GLY A 140 15.25 6.61 -22.23
CA GLY A 140 15.69 7.18 -20.97
C GLY A 140 14.77 8.27 -20.43
N GLU A 141 13.73 8.64 -21.19
CA GLU A 141 12.73 9.62 -20.84
C GLU A 141 11.49 9.00 -20.19
N LYS A 142 10.99 9.62 -19.11
CA LYS A 142 9.78 9.19 -18.41
C LYS A 142 9.02 10.38 -17.85
N ARG A 143 7.74 10.52 -18.23
CA ARG A 143 6.82 11.48 -17.60
C ARG A 143 6.09 10.86 -16.42
N VAL A 144 6.01 11.59 -15.31
CA VAL A 144 5.22 11.23 -14.12
C VAL A 144 4.55 12.50 -13.58
N GLY A 145 3.23 12.63 -13.76
CA GLY A 145 2.53 13.86 -13.39
C GLY A 145 3.05 15.07 -14.18
N ASP A 146 3.40 16.13 -13.46
CA ASP A 146 4.05 17.34 -13.97
C ASP A 146 5.59 17.26 -13.99
N TYR A 147 6.16 16.07 -13.79
CA TYR A 147 7.62 15.84 -13.88
C TYR A 147 7.97 15.10 -15.16
N VAL A 148 9.13 15.44 -15.73
CA VAL A 148 9.81 14.66 -16.76
C VAL A 148 11.19 14.27 -16.27
N PHE A 149 11.49 12.98 -16.25
CA PHE A 149 12.80 12.43 -15.90
C PHE A 149 13.55 12.05 -17.16
N LEU A 150 14.83 12.41 -17.25
CA LEU A 150 15.71 12.05 -18.37
C LEU A 150 16.97 11.37 -17.85
N GLU A 151 17.38 10.28 -18.49
CA GLU A 151 18.68 9.63 -18.31
C GLU A 151 19.63 10.08 -19.44
N LEU A 152 20.72 10.75 -19.06
CA LEU A 152 21.73 11.29 -19.95
C LEU A 152 22.89 10.30 -20.11
N LEU A 153 23.50 10.30 -21.30
CA LEU A 153 24.64 9.47 -21.67
C LEU A 153 25.99 10.14 -21.40
N ASP A 154 25.98 11.45 -21.12
CA ASP A 154 27.18 12.28 -21.09
C ASP A 154 27.20 13.17 -19.83
N LYS A 155 28.32 13.14 -19.11
CA LYS A 155 28.48 13.86 -17.84
C LYS A 155 28.57 15.37 -18.04
N GLN A 156 29.21 15.83 -19.11
CA GLN A 156 29.29 17.25 -19.41
C GLN A 156 27.89 17.81 -19.73
N VAL A 157 27.08 17.09 -20.50
CA VAL A 157 25.68 17.48 -20.74
C VAL A 157 24.86 17.51 -19.45
N TYR A 158 25.09 16.56 -18.55
CA TYR A 158 24.46 16.56 -17.23
C TYR A 158 24.84 17.79 -16.41
N ASP A 159 26.13 18.11 -16.30
CA ASP A 159 26.61 19.27 -15.56
C ASP A 159 26.13 20.58 -16.20
N ASP A 160 26.14 20.69 -17.53
CA ASP A 160 25.58 21.83 -18.29
C ASP A 160 24.08 22.02 -17.94
N CYS A 161 23.30 20.94 -17.89
CA CYS A 161 21.88 20.97 -17.54
C CYS A 161 21.63 21.47 -16.11
N LEU A 162 22.48 21.08 -15.15
CA LEU A 162 22.37 21.52 -13.77
C LEU A 162 22.81 22.97 -13.57
N ASN A 163 23.85 23.40 -14.30
CA ASN A 163 24.35 24.77 -14.26
C ASN A 163 23.33 25.77 -14.82
N GLU A 164 22.65 25.43 -15.91
CA GLU A 164 21.58 26.27 -16.47
C GLU A 164 20.36 26.32 -15.55
N ALA A 165 20.07 25.21 -14.85
CA ALA A 165 18.97 25.03 -13.88
C ALA A 165 17.54 25.32 -14.41
N VAL A 166 17.39 25.87 -15.62
CA VAL A 166 16.11 26.26 -16.23
C VAL A 166 16.13 25.96 -17.73
N LEU A 167 15.15 25.18 -18.17
CA LEU A 167 14.83 24.92 -19.57
C LEU A 167 13.74 25.89 -20.04
N LEU A 168 14.03 26.65 -21.09
CA LEU A 168 13.05 27.54 -21.74
C LEU A 168 12.43 26.87 -22.95
N VAL A 169 11.13 26.62 -22.92
CA VAL A 169 10.42 25.92 -24.00
C VAL A 169 9.23 26.75 -24.48
N TRP A 170 9.01 26.81 -25.79
CA TRP A 170 7.82 27.44 -26.36
C TRP A 170 6.65 26.44 -26.37
N HIS A 171 5.50 26.86 -25.82
CA HIS A 171 4.28 26.07 -25.79
C HIS A 171 3.06 26.98 -25.87
N GLU A 172 2.12 26.71 -26.79
CA GLU A 172 0.86 27.47 -26.94
C GLU A 172 1.05 29.00 -27.00
N GLY A 173 2.07 29.46 -27.74
CA GLY A 173 2.37 30.90 -27.90
C GLY A 173 3.00 31.58 -26.69
N LYS A 174 3.37 30.83 -25.64
CA LYS A 174 4.07 31.35 -24.45
C LYS A 174 5.43 30.65 -24.26
N ARG A 175 6.36 31.36 -23.62
CA ARG A 175 7.61 30.75 -23.11
C ARG A 175 7.38 30.20 -21.72
N LEU A 176 7.52 28.89 -21.57
CA LEU A 176 7.51 28.20 -20.29
C LEU A 176 8.92 28.13 -19.72
N LYS A 177 9.04 28.34 -18.40
CA LYS A 177 10.26 28.09 -17.63
C LYS A 177 10.08 26.76 -16.90
N LEU A 178 10.92 25.78 -17.21
CA LEU A 178 10.91 24.47 -16.55
C LEU A 178 12.23 24.33 -15.77
N SER A 179 12.18 24.18 -14.45
CA SER A 179 13.36 23.94 -13.63
C SER A 179 13.97 22.58 -13.94
N ILE A 180 15.30 22.54 -14.04
CA ILE A 180 16.11 21.32 -14.13
C ILE A 180 16.76 21.10 -12.78
N GLU A 181 16.56 19.91 -12.22
CA GLU A 181 17.12 19.52 -10.92
C GLU A 181 17.80 18.15 -11.01
N PRO A 182 18.79 17.86 -10.15
CA PRO A 182 19.34 16.52 -10.02
C PRO A 182 18.23 15.52 -9.68
N TYR A 183 18.27 14.33 -10.28
CA TYR A 183 17.33 13.27 -9.92
C TYR A 183 17.51 12.85 -8.47
N ASN A 184 16.57 13.24 -7.62
CA ASN A 184 16.53 12.81 -6.24
C ASN A 184 15.78 11.47 -6.14
N THR A 185 16.35 10.47 -5.48
CA THR A 185 15.66 9.19 -5.19
C THR A 185 14.48 9.35 -4.23
N LEU A 186 14.37 10.46 -3.50
CA LEU A 186 13.16 10.85 -2.77
C LEU A 186 12.06 11.39 -3.70
N LEU A 187 12.44 11.86 -4.90
CA LEU A 187 11.57 12.14 -6.05
C LEU A 187 11.50 10.94 -7.02
N ALA A 188 12.07 9.78 -6.66
CA ALA A 188 11.97 8.57 -7.46
C ALA A 188 10.50 8.30 -7.72
N ASP A 189 10.16 7.95 -8.96
CA ASP A 189 8.83 7.48 -9.35
C ASP A 189 8.26 6.65 -8.20
N PRO A 190 7.28 7.17 -7.45
CA PRO A 190 6.86 6.50 -6.23
C PRO A 190 6.32 5.09 -6.57
N GLY A 191 5.95 4.85 -7.83
CA GLY A 191 5.63 3.55 -8.43
C GLY A 191 6.66 2.44 -8.26
N ASN A 192 7.92 2.74 -7.91
CA ASN A 192 8.96 1.74 -7.73
C ASN A 192 9.64 1.76 -6.34
N THR A 193 9.13 2.60 -5.43
CA THR A 193 9.67 2.79 -4.07
C THR A 193 8.67 2.25 -3.05
N ASP A 194 9.17 1.47 -2.10
CA ASP A 194 8.37 0.98 -0.98
C ASP A 194 7.95 2.14 -0.06
N ILE A 195 6.71 2.11 0.38
CA ILE A 195 6.20 2.95 1.46
C ILE A 195 7.01 2.67 2.75
N ASN A 196 7.51 3.72 3.40
CA ASN A 196 8.38 3.60 4.56
C ASN A 196 8.33 4.81 5.49
N ASP A 197 9.11 4.73 6.57
CA ASP A 197 9.20 5.76 7.62
C ASP A 197 9.61 7.14 7.04
N GLY A 198 10.58 7.17 6.13
CA GLY A 198 11.17 8.40 5.60
C GLY A 198 10.38 9.07 4.47
N ASN A 199 9.44 8.35 3.82
CA ASN A 199 8.65 8.91 2.71
C ASN A 199 7.16 9.09 3.02
N TRP A 200 6.64 8.45 4.08
CA TRP A 200 5.23 8.54 4.44
C TRP A 200 4.99 8.51 5.94
N TYR A 201 5.34 7.40 6.62
CA TYR A 201 4.81 7.11 7.96
C TYR A 201 5.26 8.09 9.06
N GLU A 202 6.52 8.55 9.03
CA GLU A 202 7.07 9.50 10.00
C GLU A 202 7.24 10.91 9.39
N THR A 203 6.59 11.17 8.26
CA THR A 203 6.63 12.44 7.55
C THR A 203 5.21 12.91 7.26
N GLN A 204 4.81 12.94 5.98
CA GLN A 204 3.55 13.50 5.50
C GLN A 204 2.34 12.93 6.23
N MET A 205 2.33 11.63 6.55
CA MET A 205 1.18 10.98 7.20
C MET A 205 0.77 11.66 8.51
N LEU A 206 1.73 12.19 9.28
CA LEU A 206 1.46 12.76 10.62
C LEU A 206 0.62 14.04 10.57
N ASP A 207 0.75 14.79 9.48
CA ASP A 207 0.07 16.07 9.25
C ASP A 207 -1.37 15.86 8.73
N GLU A 208 -1.67 14.69 8.19
CA GLU A 208 -2.96 14.37 7.56
C GLU A 208 -4.08 14.06 8.55
N ASN A 209 -5.32 14.17 8.11
CA ASN A 209 -6.47 13.63 8.84
C ASN A 209 -6.72 12.16 8.46
N PRO A 210 -7.30 11.33 9.34
CA PRO A 210 -7.70 9.98 8.95
C PRO A 210 -9.03 10.04 8.17
N ASP A 211 -8.97 10.43 6.89
CA ASP A 211 -10.10 10.35 5.95
C ASP A 211 -9.59 10.14 4.51
N ILE A 212 -9.98 9.06 3.85
CA ILE A 212 -9.54 8.79 2.48
C ILE A 212 -9.98 9.87 1.48
N THR A 213 -11.05 10.61 1.77
CA THR A 213 -11.66 11.56 0.82
C THR A 213 -10.81 12.82 0.59
N GLN A 214 -9.85 13.12 1.46
CA GLN A 214 -8.95 14.28 1.29
C GLN A 214 -7.82 14.03 0.28
N PHE A 215 -7.57 12.78 -0.10
CA PHE A 215 -6.46 12.41 -0.95
C PHE A 215 -6.91 12.32 -2.40
N ASP A 216 -6.42 13.20 -3.26
CA ASP A 216 -6.67 13.13 -4.70
C ASP A 216 -5.91 11.93 -5.31
N PRO A 217 -6.62 10.92 -5.86
CA PRO A 217 -5.99 9.74 -6.47
C PRO A 217 -5.04 10.05 -7.62
N ASN A 218 -5.17 11.21 -8.28
CA ASN A 218 -4.38 11.57 -9.45
C ASN A 218 -3.04 12.21 -9.11
N THR A 219 -3.01 12.98 -8.02
CA THR A 219 -1.86 13.84 -7.69
C THR A 219 -1.09 13.31 -6.50
N HIS A 220 -1.79 12.75 -5.50
CA HIS A 220 -1.16 12.43 -4.23
C HIS A 220 -0.15 11.25 -4.34
N PRO A 221 1.07 11.37 -3.80
CA PRO A 221 2.13 10.35 -3.94
C PRO A 221 1.79 9.01 -3.28
N ILE A 222 0.92 8.99 -2.26
CA ILE A 222 0.51 7.77 -1.55
C ILE A 222 -0.02 6.65 -2.46
N PHE A 223 -0.70 7.03 -3.56
CA PHE A 223 -1.28 6.07 -4.51
C PHE A 223 -0.23 5.44 -5.42
N ARG A 224 1.02 5.88 -5.35
CA ARG A 224 2.11 5.40 -6.19
C ARG A 224 3.06 4.49 -5.42
N TYR A 225 3.20 4.65 -4.10
CA TYR A 225 4.12 3.80 -3.31
C TYR A 225 3.79 2.31 -3.38
N MET A 226 4.83 1.49 -3.44
CA MET A 226 4.73 0.04 -3.29
C MET A 226 4.41 -0.32 -1.84
N TRP A 227 3.53 -1.30 -1.63
CA TRP A 227 3.15 -1.72 -0.29
C TRP A 227 4.27 -2.50 0.40
N ASN A 228 4.60 -2.13 1.65
CA ASN A 228 5.53 -2.88 2.48
C ASN A 228 4.84 -3.30 3.80
N PRO A 229 4.40 -4.56 3.91
CA PRO A 229 3.65 -5.04 5.07
C PRO A 229 4.50 -5.04 6.35
N ASN A 230 5.80 -5.30 6.25
CA ASN A 230 6.70 -5.36 7.40
C ASN A 230 6.89 -3.99 8.05
N ILE A 231 7.05 -2.94 7.24
CA ILE A 231 7.18 -1.57 7.76
C ILE A 231 5.86 -1.12 8.38
N TRP A 232 4.74 -1.37 7.69
CA TRP A 232 3.42 -1.08 8.26
C TRP A 232 3.20 -1.79 9.60
N LYS A 233 3.54 -3.08 9.69
CA LYS A 233 3.39 -3.89 10.92
C LYS A 233 4.25 -3.36 12.05
N LYS A 234 5.50 -2.98 11.77
CA LYS A 234 6.39 -2.29 12.72
C LYS A 234 5.73 -1.02 13.25
N GLN A 235 5.23 -0.18 12.35
CA GLN A 235 4.56 1.08 12.68
C GLN A 235 3.31 0.87 13.51
N PHE A 236 2.42 -0.03 13.10
CA PHE A 236 1.18 -0.31 13.79
C PHE A 236 1.41 -0.88 15.20
N LYS A 237 2.39 -1.78 15.34
CA LYS A 237 2.79 -2.32 16.64
C LYS A 237 3.36 -1.23 17.55
N GLN A 238 4.22 -0.35 17.02
CA GLN A 238 4.77 0.77 17.76
C GLN A 238 3.65 1.68 18.29
N ARG A 239 2.73 2.13 17.44
CA ARG A 239 1.60 2.99 17.86
C ARG A 239 0.66 2.30 18.85
N THR A 240 0.50 0.98 18.74
CA THR A 240 -0.31 0.20 19.70
C THR A 240 0.35 0.13 21.08
N LEU A 241 1.66 -0.07 21.16
CA LEU A 241 2.41 -0.08 22.42
C LEU A 241 2.45 1.31 23.06
N GLU A 242 2.68 2.36 22.27
CA GLU A 242 2.60 3.76 22.73
C GLU A 242 1.24 4.04 23.38
N GLN A 243 0.13 3.58 22.76
CA GLN A 243 -1.21 3.75 23.31
C GLN A 243 -1.42 2.97 24.63
N GLN A 244 -0.88 1.75 24.75
CA GLN A 244 -1.03 0.91 25.95
C GLN A 244 -0.23 1.42 27.15
N ASN A 245 0.91 2.09 26.92
CA ASN A 245 1.79 2.59 27.97
C ASN A 245 1.30 3.90 28.62
N LEU A 246 0.23 4.52 28.10
CA LEU A 246 -0.30 5.78 28.64
C LEU A 246 -1.14 5.54 29.91
N LYS A 247 -0.63 6.05 31.05
CA LYS A 247 -1.36 6.17 32.32
C LYS A 247 -1.88 7.62 32.47
N GLY A 248 -3.13 7.92 32.08
CA GLY A 248 -3.74 9.26 32.27
C GLY A 248 -5.07 9.49 31.53
N PRO A 249 -5.88 10.52 31.88
CA PRO A 249 -7.25 10.68 31.39
C PRO A 249 -7.36 11.35 30.00
N THR A 250 -8.09 10.66 29.12
CA THR A 250 -8.92 11.12 27.98
C THR A 250 -8.33 11.94 26.81
N ASN A 251 -7.46 12.95 26.98
CA ASN A 251 -7.08 13.82 25.85
C ASN A 251 -5.99 13.22 24.95
N ASP A 252 -4.97 12.55 25.52
CA ASP A 252 -3.91 11.90 24.72
C ASP A 252 -4.42 10.67 23.94
N ARG A 253 -5.41 9.94 24.48
CA ARG A 253 -5.95 8.72 23.82
C ARG A 253 -6.48 8.98 22.40
N ARG A 254 -6.96 10.20 22.11
CA ARG A 254 -7.48 10.58 20.78
C ARG A 254 -6.36 10.80 19.74
N GLN A 255 -5.18 11.26 20.15
CA GLN A 255 -4.06 11.51 19.25
C GLN A 255 -3.37 10.21 18.80
N TYR A 256 -3.22 9.22 19.70
CA TYR A 256 -2.68 7.90 19.34
C TYR A 256 -3.66 7.06 18.51
N ASP A 257 -4.96 7.26 18.73
CA ASP A 257 -6.00 6.72 17.86
C ASP A 257 -5.89 7.31 16.45
N LYS A 258 -5.54 8.61 16.31
CA LYS A 258 -5.30 9.25 15.00
C LYS A 258 -4.22 8.52 14.19
N ALA A 259 -3.05 8.25 14.77
CA ALA A 259 -1.95 7.59 14.05
C ALA A 259 -2.31 6.16 13.60
N ARG A 260 -2.97 5.37 14.46
CA ARG A 260 -3.45 4.02 14.10
C ARG A 260 -4.50 4.07 12.99
N ARG A 261 -5.39 5.05 13.03
CA ARG A 261 -6.40 5.28 11.99
C ARG A 261 -5.75 5.70 10.68
N LEU A 262 -4.77 6.60 10.70
CA LEU A 262 -3.97 6.98 9.53
C LEU A 262 -3.24 5.79 8.90
N LEU A 263 -2.69 4.88 9.71
CA LEU A 263 -2.09 3.64 9.21
C LEU A 263 -3.11 2.77 8.47
N ARG A 264 -4.35 2.65 8.95
CA ARG A 264 -5.43 1.91 8.25
C ARG A 264 -5.97 2.66 7.02
N VAL A 265 -6.04 3.99 7.07
CA VAL A 265 -6.34 4.84 5.90
C VAL A 265 -5.29 4.61 4.81
N THR A 266 -4.01 4.54 5.19
CA THR A 266 -2.89 4.25 4.28
C THR A 266 -3.06 2.91 3.57
N VAL A 267 -3.52 1.86 4.27
CA VAL A 267 -3.87 0.57 3.64
C VAL A 267 -4.94 0.79 2.57
N MET A 268 -6.03 1.49 2.90
CA MET A 268 -7.13 1.72 1.98
C MET A 268 -6.70 2.52 0.74
N LEU A 269 -5.92 3.58 0.90
CA LEU A 269 -5.40 4.38 -0.22
C LEU A 269 -4.56 3.51 -1.16
N ASN A 270 -3.72 2.63 -0.62
CA ASN A 270 -2.95 1.69 -1.42
C ASN A 270 -3.84 0.60 -2.07
N THR A 271 -4.90 0.14 -1.41
CA THR A 271 -5.94 -0.74 -2.00
C THR A 271 -6.63 -0.08 -3.19
N MET A 272 -7.03 1.19 -3.05
CA MET A 272 -7.63 1.97 -4.13
C MET A 272 -6.67 2.14 -5.32
N ALA A 273 -5.39 2.39 -5.04
CA ALA A 273 -4.36 2.46 -6.07
C ALA A 273 -4.23 1.14 -6.87
N ALA A 274 -4.17 0.00 -6.18
CA ALA A 274 -4.09 -1.31 -6.81
C ALA A 274 -5.29 -1.59 -7.74
N ILE A 275 -6.49 -1.27 -7.28
CA ILE A 275 -7.74 -1.40 -8.04
C ILE A 275 -7.75 -0.49 -9.27
N ARG A 276 -7.40 0.80 -9.07
CA ARG A 276 -7.33 1.79 -10.15
C ARG A 276 -6.34 1.37 -11.23
N ASN A 277 -5.16 0.91 -10.84
CA ASN A 277 -4.12 0.46 -11.76
C ASN A 277 -4.41 -0.91 -12.37
N ARG A 278 -5.43 -1.63 -11.86
CA ARG A 278 -5.74 -3.03 -12.18
C ARG A 278 -4.54 -3.97 -12.03
N LYS A 279 -3.61 -3.61 -11.15
CA LYS A 279 -2.40 -4.38 -10.87
C LYS A 279 -1.71 -3.88 -9.62
N TYR A 280 -0.87 -4.73 -9.06
CA TYR A 280 0.06 -4.39 -7.98
C TYR A 280 1.29 -5.28 -8.04
N THR A 281 2.32 -4.92 -7.27
CA THR A 281 3.58 -5.67 -7.22
C THR A 281 3.74 -6.32 -5.86
N VAL A 282 4.17 -7.57 -5.85
CA VAL A 282 4.48 -8.38 -4.66
C VAL A 282 5.87 -8.97 -4.77
N LEU A 283 6.48 -9.33 -3.65
CA LEU A 283 7.68 -10.17 -3.66
C LEU A 283 7.24 -11.63 -3.67
N ASN A 284 7.78 -12.42 -4.60
CA ASN A 284 7.59 -13.87 -4.58
C ASN A 284 8.44 -14.51 -3.46
N ASN A 285 8.30 -15.82 -3.28
CA ASN A 285 9.05 -16.58 -2.26
C ASN A 285 10.58 -16.52 -2.44
N ASN A 286 11.05 -16.15 -3.64
CA ASN A 286 12.47 -16.01 -3.97
C ASN A 286 12.98 -14.56 -3.78
N GLY A 287 12.13 -13.64 -3.32
CA GLY A 287 12.47 -12.22 -3.15
C GLY A 287 12.45 -11.41 -4.45
N GLU A 288 11.91 -11.93 -5.54
CA GLU A 288 11.78 -11.24 -6.81
C GLU A 288 10.46 -10.48 -6.90
N LYS A 289 10.48 -9.30 -7.54
CA LYS A 289 9.27 -8.53 -7.81
C LYS A 289 8.41 -9.24 -8.86
N LEU A 290 7.19 -9.60 -8.47
CA LEU A 290 6.15 -10.16 -9.32
C LEU A 290 5.03 -9.13 -9.50
N GLU A 291 4.67 -8.83 -10.74
CA GLU A 291 3.47 -8.03 -11.05
C GLU A 291 2.24 -8.95 -11.09
N VAL A 292 1.25 -8.66 -10.25
CA VAL A 292 -0.04 -9.35 -10.22
C VAL A 292 -1.08 -8.45 -10.89
N LYS A 293 -1.71 -8.96 -11.94
CA LYS A 293 -2.81 -8.26 -12.66
C LYS A 293 -4.15 -8.62 -12.03
N LEU A 294 -4.97 -7.60 -11.78
CA LEU A 294 -6.34 -7.77 -11.31
C LEU A 294 -7.29 -7.90 -12.50
N ASN A 295 -7.55 -9.15 -12.89
CA ASN A 295 -8.47 -9.48 -13.98
C ASN A 295 -9.70 -10.24 -13.42
N PRO A 296 -10.62 -9.56 -12.73
CA PRO A 296 -11.80 -10.22 -12.19
C PRO A 296 -12.63 -10.84 -13.32
N PRO A 297 -12.99 -12.14 -13.23
CA PRO A 297 -13.71 -12.84 -14.30
C PRO A 297 -15.20 -12.42 -14.39
N LEU A 298 -15.74 -11.87 -13.31
CA LEU A 298 -17.13 -11.43 -13.19
C LEU A 298 -17.18 -9.98 -12.74
N SER A 299 -18.13 -9.23 -13.28
CA SER A 299 -18.40 -7.87 -12.80
C SER A 299 -19.13 -7.91 -11.46
N LEU A 300 -18.79 -6.97 -10.57
CA LEU A 300 -19.52 -6.79 -9.32
C LEU A 300 -21.02 -6.62 -9.56
N THR A 301 -21.79 -7.47 -8.88
CA THR A 301 -23.26 -7.42 -8.88
C THR A 301 -23.74 -7.34 -7.45
N THR A 302 -24.56 -6.33 -7.16
CA THR A 302 -25.05 -6.01 -5.82
C THR A 302 -26.57 -5.96 -5.82
N VAL A 303 -27.20 -6.60 -4.84
CA VAL A 303 -28.66 -6.68 -4.72
C VAL A 303 -29.08 -6.31 -3.30
N LEU A 304 -29.86 -5.23 -3.19
CA LEU A 304 -30.55 -4.84 -1.97
C LEU A 304 -31.82 -5.67 -1.79
N TYR A 305 -31.94 -6.33 -0.66
CA TYR A 305 -33.15 -6.94 -0.17
C TYR A 305 -33.71 -6.08 0.97
N SER A 306 -34.80 -5.36 0.72
CA SER A 306 -35.48 -4.50 1.70
C SER A 306 -36.74 -5.16 2.27
N HIS A 307 -37.51 -4.42 3.06
CA HIS A 307 -38.83 -4.86 3.54
C HIS A 307 -39.82 -5.14 2.38
N ASP A 308 -39.63 -4.50 1.23
CA ASP A 308 -40.43 -4.74 0.04
C ASP A 308 -40.12 -6.07 -0.64
N SER A 309 -38.99 -6.71 -0.36
CA SER A 309 -38.58 -7.92 -1.07
C SER A 309 -39.44 -9.14 -0.69
N MET A 310 -39.69 -10.04 -1.66
CA MET A 310 -40.41 -11.30 -1.39
C MET A 310 -39.84 -12.15 -0.26
N LEU A 311 -38.55 -12.01 0.07
CA LEU A 311 -37.93 -12.75 1.18
C LEU A 311 -38.58 -12.43 2.54
N ALA A 312 -39.17 -11.25 2.68
CA ALA A 312 -39.94 -10.85 3.87
C ALA A 312 -41.35 -11.47 3.89
N ASN A 313 -41.99 -11.61 2.72
CA ASN A 313 -43.40 -12.01 2.57
C ASN A 313 -43.63 -13.49 2.20
N ALA A 314 -42.58 -14.23 1.85
CA ALA A 314 -42.67 -15.66 1.58
C ALA A 314 -42.92 -16.42 2.90
N SER A 315 -44.19 -16.53 3.31
CA SER A 315 -44.63 -17.52 4.27
C SER A 315 -44.58 -18.90 3.60
N GLU A 316 -43.95 -19.85 4.29
CA GLU A 316 -44.11 -21.31 4.18
C GLU A 316 -43.35 -22.10 3.09
N ASN A 317 -42.99 -21.59 1.90
CA ASN A 317 -42.48 -22.47 0.82
C ASN A 317 -41.12 -22.12 0.19
N LEU A 318 -40.13 -21.65 0.97
CA LEU A 318 -38.76 -21.46 0.43
C LEU A 318 -37.89 -22.73 0.47
N LEU A 319 -38.24 -23.71 1.29
CA LEU A 319 -37.43 -24.91 1.46
C LEU A 319 -37.83 -25.94 0.41
N PRO A 320 -36.93 -26.29 -0.54
CA PRO A 320 -37.23 -27.36 -1.49
C PRO A 320 -37.45 -28.67 -0.71
N LEU A 321 -38.64 -29.26 -0.89
CA LEU A 321 -38.93 -30.62 -0.46
C LEU A 321 -38.84 -31.55 -1.67
N PRO A 322 -38.14 -32.70 -1.56
CA PRO A 322 -37.39 -33.16 -0.38
C PRO A 322 -36.13 -32.32 -0.12
N PHE A 323 -35.71 -32.24 1.16
CA PHE A 323 -34.51 -31.51 1.52
C PHE A 323 -33.30 -32.04 0.74
N PRO A 324 -32.52 -31.18 0.08
CA PRO A 324 -31.44 -31.61 -0.80
C PRO A 324 -30.25 -32.24 -0.05
N TYR A 325 -30.18 -32.07 1.28
CA TYR A 325 -29.14 -32.62 2.14
C TYR A 325 -29.74 -33.24 3.40
N PRO A 326 -29.21 -34.39 3.87
CA PRO A 326 -29.73 -35.06 5.06
C PRO A 326 -29.28 -34.40 6.37
N LYS A 327 -28.20 -33.58 6.35
CA LYS A 327 -27.63 -32.95 7.54
C LYS A 327 -26.81 -31.70 7.19
N THR A 328 -26.83 -30.71 8.09
CA THR A 328 -25.93 -29.55 8.07
C THR A 328 -24.73 -29.78 9.01
N SER A 329 -23.51 -29.57 8.51
CA SER A 329 -22.30 -29.56 9.35
C SER A 329 -22.05 -28.15 9.89
N VAL A 330 -21.91 -28.02 11.21
CA VAL A 330 -21.62 -26.76 11.89
C VAL A 330 -20.27 -26.88 12.61
N ARG A 331 -19.39 -25.90 12.43
CA ARG A 331 -18.08 -25.81 13.08
C ARG A 331 -17.86 -24.39 13.59
N VAL A 332 -17.15 -24.28 14.70
CA VAL A 332 -16.71 -23.00 15.26
C VAL A 332 -15.18 -23.02 15.25
N GLU A 333 -14.57 -22.08 14.54
CA GLU A 333 -13.13 -21.97 14.40
C GLU A 333 -12.67 -20.58 14.85
N ASN A 334 -11.60 -20.52 15.63
CA ASN A 334 -10.95 -19.26 15.97
C ASN A 334 -10.04 -18.83 14.81
N LYS A 335 -10.64 -18.34 13.72
CA LYS A 335 -9.97 -18.04 12.46
C LYS A 335 -10.60 -16.81 11.79
N ASP A 336 -9.78 -16.05 11.05
CA ASP A 336 -10.26 -14.94 10.22
C ASP A 336 -11.24 -15.43 9.14
N CYS A 337 -12.31 -14.67 8.91
CA CYS A 337 -13.39 -15.10 8.01
C CYS A 337 -12.92 -15.24 6.56
N LEU A 338 -11.98 -14.40 6.08
CA LEU A 338 -11.48 -14.50 4.72
C LEU A 338 -10.46 -15.65 4.55
N ILE A 339 -9.71 -15.98 5.60
CA ILE A 339 -8.85 -17.18 5.61
C ILE A 339 -9.71 -18.45 5.53
N LEU A 340 -10.76 -18.54 6.34
CA LEU A 340 -11.69 -19.68 6.25
C LEU A 340 -12.42 -19.72 4.90
N TYR A 341 -12.78 -18.55 4.35
CA TYR A 341 -13.36 -18.45 3.02
C TYR A 341 -12.43 -19.02 1.95
N GLU A 342 -11.15 -18.65 1.99
CA GLU A 342 -10.12 -19.12 1.06
C GLU A 342 -9.95 -20.63 1.12
N GLU A 343 -9.84 -21.22 2.32
CA GLU A 343 -9.74 -22.67 2.51
C GLU A 343 -10.95 -23.42 1.92
N LEU A 344 -12.15 -22.90 2.15
CA LEU A 344 -13.39 -23.48 1.62
C LEU A 344 -13.48 -23.33 0.10
N ALA A 345 -13.09 -22.18 -0.45
CA ALA A 345 -13.05 -21.93 -1.88
C ALA A 345 -12.03 -22.85 -2.58
N ALA A 346 -10.84 -23.03 -2.00
CA ALA A 346 -9.82 -23.96 -2.47
C ALA A 346 -10.31 -25.43 -2.44
N ALA A 347 -11.18 -25.78 -1.49
CA ALA A 347 -11.88 -27.06 -1.43
C ALA A 347 -13.08 -27.18 -2.40
N GLY A 348 -13.23 -26.25 -3.35
CA GLY A 348 -14.29 -26.24 -4.37
C GLY A 348 -15.66 -25.84 -3.83
N LYS A 349 -15.75 -25.20 -2.67
CA LYS A 349 -17.01 -24.64 -2.16
C LYS A 349 -17.23 -23.23 -2.70
N GLN A 350 -18.48 -22.77 -2.65
CA GLN A 350 -18.87 -21.38 -2.95
C GLN A 350 -19.46 -20.74 -1.69
N PRO A 351 -18.62 -20.38 -0.70
CA PRO A 351 -19.10 -19.84 0.56
C PRO A 351 -19.77 -18.47 0.36
N LEU A 352 -20.79 -18.19 1.17
CA LEU A 352 -21.34 -16.85 1.39
C LEU A 352 -20.72 -16.27 2.66
N LEU A 353 -20.01 -15.15 2.52
CA LEU A 353 -19.35 -14.45 3.62
C LEU A 353 -20.30 -13.46 4.29
N LEU A 354 -20.42 -13.50 5.62
CA LEU A 354 -21.13 -12.46 6.37
C LEU A 354 -20.25 -11.20 6.47
N ASN A 355 -20.76 -10.07 5.96
CA ASN A 355 -20.28 -8.73 6.31
C ASN A 355 -21.14 -8.19 7.47
N MET A 356 -20.53 -7.99 8.64
CA MET A 356 -21.18 -7.48 9.85
C MET A 356 -21.34 -5.96 9.75
N ALA A 357 -22.29 -5.55 8.91
CA ALA A 357 -22.37 -4.21 8.37
C ALA A 357 -22.85 -3.17 9.39
N ASN A 358 -22.41 -1.94 9.19
CA ASN A 358 -23.00 -0.77 9.79
C ASN A 358 -24.32 -0.43 9.08
N GLN A 359 -25.39 -0.14 9.81
CA GLN A 359 -26.71 0.13 9.22
C GLN A 359 -26.76 1.41 8.37
N THR A 360 -25.95 2.40 8.68
CA THR A 360 -26.07 3.75 8.11
C THR A 360 -24.97 4.10 7.12
N THR A 361 -23.80 3.47 7.25
CA THR A 361 -22.60 3.87 6.50
C THR A 361 -21.97 2.65 5.85
N PRO A 362 -21.84 2.61 4.50
CA PRO A 362 -21.22 1.49 3.81
C PRO A 362 -19.77 1.33 4.26
N GLY A 363 -19.40 0.12 4.70
CA GLY A 363 -18.04 -0.14 5.16
C GLY A 363 -17.73 0.42 6.54
N GLY A 364 -18.73 0.88 7.30
CA GLY A 364 -18.53 1.46 8.62
C GLY A 364 -17.59 2.66 8.59
N GLY A 365 -16.54 2.61 9.41
CA GLY A 365 -15.53 3.66 9.51
C GLY A 365 -14.29 3.45 8.63
N TYR A 366 -14.35 2.63 7.57
CA TYR A 366 -13.16 2.25 6.80
C TYR A 366 -12.42 3.46 6.21
N ARG A 367 -13.17 4.47 5.75
CA ARG A 367 -12.66 5.74 5.24
C ARG A 367 -11.81 6.47 6.26
N LYS A 368 -12.12 6.29 7.53
CA LYS A 368 -11.49 6.99 8.64
C LYS A 368 -10.58 6.10 9.46
N GLY A 369 -10.21 4.94 8.94
CA GLY A 369 -9.26 4.04 9.58
C GLY A 369 -9.79 3.28 10.79
N ASP A 370 -11.10 3.17 10.96
CA ASP A 370 -11.67 2.39 12.06
C ASP A 370 -11.40 0.89 11.85
N GLY A 371 -11.41 0.13 12.95
CA GLY A 371 -11.05 -1.28 12.95
C GLY A 371 -12.17 -2.15 13.50
N ALA A 372 -12.98 -2.72 12.61
CA ALA A 372 -13.76 -3.93 12.86
C ALA A 372 -13.73 -4.82 11.61
N GLN A 373 -14.57 -5.86 11.61
CA GLN A 373 -14.59 -6.85 10.54
C GLN A 373 -14.99 -6.24 9.19
N GLU A 374 -16.03 -5.41 9.16
CA GLU A 374 -16.48 -4.75 7.93
C GLU A 374 -15.38 -3.87 7.33
N GLU A 375 -14.74 -3.02 8.13
CA GLU A 375 -13.67 -2.16 7.65
C GLU A 375 -12.45 -2.96 7.16
N ASN A 376 -12.16 -4.10 7.80
CA ASN A 376 -11.10 -5.00 7.38
C ASN A 376 -11.41 -5.65 6.02
N LEU A 377 -12.67 -6.07 5.77
CA LEU A 377 -13.11 -6.56 4.47
C LEU A 377 -12.91 -5.50 3.38
N PHE A 378 -13.31 -4.26 3.64
CA PHE A 378 -13.18 -3.15 2.69
C PHE A 378 -11.72 -2.85 2.36
N ARG A 379 -10.82 -2.88 3.35
CA ARG A 379 -9.39 -2.67 3.11
C ARG A 379 -8.73 -3.78 2.31
N ARG A 380 -9.26 -5.01 2.37
CA ARG A 380 -8.66 -6.22 1.74
C ARG A 380 -9.21 -6.54 0.35
N SER A 381 -10.21 -5.80 -0.12
CA SER A 381 -10.96 -6.12 -1.33
C SER A 381 -11.39 -4.90 -2.11
N ASP A 382 -12.11 -5.14 -3.20
CA ASP A 382 -12.79 -4.12 -4.01
C ASP A 382 -14.22 -3.80 -3.54
N TYR A 383 -14.60 -4.21 -2.32
CA TYR A 383 -15.99 -4.14 -1.82
C TYR A 383 -16.58 -2.72 -1.79
N TYR A 384 -15.75 -1.70 -1.57
CA TYR A 384 -16.21 -0.31 -1.59
C TYR A 384 -16.83 0.09 -2.95
N LEU A 385 -16.37 -0.50 -4.06
CA LEU A 385 -16.94 -0.26 -5.38
C LEU A 385 -18.40 -0.73 -5.49
N SER A 386 -18.78 -1.75 -4.72
CA SER A 386 -20.15 -2.26 -4.67
C SER A 386 -21.05 -1.38 -3.80
N LEU A 387 -20.63 -1.08 -2.58
CA LEU A 387 -21.53 -0.53 -1.54
C LEU A 387 -21.44 0.99 -1.37
N ASP A 388 -20.31 1.61 -1.70
CA ASP A 388 -20.06 3.00 -1.39
C ASP A 388 -20.40 3.93 -2.57
N HIS A 389 -21.58 4.56 -2.51
CA HIS A 389 -22.04 5.46 -3.58
C HIS A 389 -21.27 6.79 -3.64
N VAL A 390 -20.65 7.24 -2.55
CA VAL A 390 -19.93 8.53 -2.53
C VAL A 390 -18.67 8.46 -3.40
N LEU A 391 -18.13 7.26 -3.59
CA LEU A 391 -16.97 7.00 -4.43
C LEU A 391 -17.35 6.52 -5.84
N ASP A 392 -18.63 6.67 -6.25
CA ASP A 392 -19.09 6.21 -7.57
C ASP A 392 -18.33 6.88 -8.72
N HIS A 393 -17.98 8.16 -8.57
CA HIS A 393 -17.16 8.91 -9.54
C HIS A 393 -15.76 8.32 -9.77
N GLN A 394 -15.29 7.44 -8.89
CA GLN A 394 -13.97 6.80 -8.98
C GLN A 394 -14.03 5.39 -9.59
N LYS A 395 -15.21 4.94 -10.05
CA LYS A 395 -15.41 3.58 -10.54
C LYS A 395 -14.85 3.39 -11.95
N PRO A 396 -14.00 2.38 -12.17
CA PRO A 396 -13.42 2.12 -13.49
C PRO A 396 -14.39 1.47 -14.49
N SER A 397 -15.57 1.02 -14.06
CA SER A 397 -16.62 0.41 -14.90
C SER A 397 -17.95 0.34 -14.15
N PRO A 398 -19.11 0.34 -14.83
CA PRO A 398 -20.41 0.31 -14.15
C PRO A 398 -20.66 -1.04 -13.48
N HIS A 399 -20.55 -1.05 -12.14
CA HIS A 399 -20.98 -2.15 -11.30
C HIS A 399 -22.50 -2.20 -11.26
N LYS A 400 -23.08 -3.40 -11.32
CA LYS A 400 -24.54 -3.54 -11.43
C LYS A 400 -25.15 -3.54 -10.03
N ARG A 401 -26.02 -2.58 -9.75
CA ARG A 401 -26.78 -2.48 -8.50
C ARG A 401 -28.26 -2.73 -8.80
N PHE A 402 -28.90 -3.55 -7.98
CA PHE A 402 -30.32 -3.88 -8.11
C PHE A 402 -31.01 -3.79 -6.75
N ARG A 403 -32.32 -3.51 -6.77
CA ARG A 403 -33.24 -3.75 -5.65
C ARG A 403 -34.11 -4.96 -5.99
N CYS A 404 -34.33 -5.83 -5.01
CA CYS A 404 -35.29 -6.93 -5.13
C CYS A 404 -36.69 -6.43 -4.78
N SER A 405 -37.61 -6.47 -5.73
CA SER A 405 -39.00 -6.04 -5.56
C SER A 405 -39.87 -7.06 -4.82
N SER A 406 -41.12 -6.69 -4.55
CA SER A 406 -42.14 -7.50 -3.88
C SER A 406 -42.64 -8.71 -4.66
N ASN A 407 -42.28 -8.83 -5.94
CA ASN A 407 -42.49 -10.02 -6.77
C ASN A 407 -41.16 -10.77 -7.06
N GLY A 408 -40.08 -10.43 -6.36
CA GLY A 408 -38.80 -11.13 -6.45
C GLY A 408 -37.96 -10.77 -7.69
N GLN A 409 -38.39 -9.78 -8.47
CA GLN A 409 -37.66 -9.30 -9.64
C GLN A 409 -36.50 -8.39 -9.22
N LEU A 410 -35.43 -8.40 -10.00
CA LEU A 410 -34.27 -7.52 -9.80
C LEU A 410 -34.47 -6.26 -10.64
N VAL A 411 -34.77 -5.16 -9.97
CA VAL A 411 -34.94 -3.85 -10.59
C VAL A 411 -33.61 -3.12 -10.54
N PRO A 412 -33.04 -2.68 -11.68
CA PRO A 412 -31.80 -1.89 -11.69
C PRO A 412 -31.95 -0.61 -10.86
N MET A 413 -30.93 -0.30 -10.06
CA MET A 413 -30.83 0.96 -9.34
C MET A 413 -30.14 2.01 -10.20
N THR A 414 -30.54 3.27 -10.06
CA THR A 414 -29.90 4.38 -10.79
C THR A 414 -28.52 4.70 -10.21
N GLU A 415 -27.64 5.26 -11.05
CA GLU A 415 -26.32 5.72 -10.59
C GLU A 415 -26.48 6.80 -9.51
N GLY A 416 -25.66 6.73 -8.45
CA GLY A 416 -25.76 7.60 -7.28
C GLY A 416 -26.85 7.21 -6.27
N GLU A 417 -27.74 6.27 -6.56
CA GLU A 417 -28.70 5.78 -5.59
C GLU A 417 -28.00 5.00 -4.46
N SER A 418 -28.31 5.34 -3.21
CA SER A 418 -27.72 4.72 -2.03
C SER A 418 -28.52 3.48 -1.60
N MET A 419 -27.81 2.40 -1.25
CA MET A 419 -28.40 1.24 -0.54
C MET A 419 -28.45 1.44 0.99
N TYR A 420 -27.98 2.61 1.45
CA TYR A 420 -27.92 3.03 2.84
C TYR A 420 -28.74 4.33 3.04
N GLN A 421 -29.37 4.58 4.18
CA GLN A 421 -29.39 3.72 5.37
C GLN A 421 -30.23 2.46 5.13
N MET A 422 -29.79 1.33 5.67
CA MET A 422 -30.47 0.04 5.53
C MET A 422 -31.73 0.02 6.41
N ASP A 423 -32.85 -0.45 5.87
CA ASP A 423 -34.02 -0.80 6.68
C ASP A 423 -33.67 -1.86 7.72
N ASP A 424 -34.47 -1.97 8.78
CA ASP A 424 -34.13 -2.84 9.92
C ASP A 424 -33.91 -4.31 9.52
N TYR A 425 -34.71 -4.86 8.62
CA TYR A 425 -34.53 -6.25 8.15
C TYR A 425 -33.81 -6.35 6.80
N ALA A 426 -33.30 -5.24 6.28
CA ALA A 426 -32.63 -5.23 4.99
C ALA A 426 -31.28 -5.95 5.04
N ALA A 427 -30.89 -6.48 3.88
CA ALA A 427 -29.61 -7.11 3.66
C ALA A 427 -29.13 -6.78 2.24
N ILE A 428 -27.82 -6.66 2.06
CA ILE A 428 -27.24 -6.39 0.73
C ILE A 428 -26.36 -7.57 0.35
N TYR A 429 -26.73 -8.26 -0.73
CA TYR A 429 -25.94 -9.34 -1.32
C TYR A 429 -25.00 -8.77 -2.38
N THR A 430 -23.72 -9.12 -2.32
CA THR A 430 -22.72 -8.75 -3.32
C THR A 430 -21.98 -9.98 -3.80
N THR A 431 -21.77 -10.10 -5.11
CA THR A 431 -20.95 -11.15 -5.73
C THR A 431 -20.00 -10.57 -6.78
N GLY A 432 -18.98 -11.34 -7.15
CA GLY A 432 -17.90 -10.89 -8.04
C GLY A 432 -16.79 -10.12 -7.32
N LEU A 433 -16.75 -10.15 -5.97
CA LEU A 433 -15.72 -9.45 -5.19
C LEU A 433 -14.34 -10.06 -5.44
N THR A 434 -13.32 -9.20 -5.41
CA THR A 434 -11.92 -9.59 -5.45
C THR A 434 -11.26 -9.28 -4.12
N VAL A 435 -10.77 -10.30 -3.43
CA VAL A 435 -9.96 -10.17 -2.22
C VAL A 435 -8.49 -10.38 -2.61
N PHE A 436 -7.63 -9.43 -2.26
CA PHE A 436 -6.24 -9.45 -2.72
C PHE A 436 -5.23 -9.01 -1.65
N ARG A 437 -5.65 -8.97 -0.38
CA ARG A 437 -4.78 -8.75 0.77
C ARG A 437 -5.01 -9.76 1.88
N GLY A 438 -3.92 -10.10 2.57
CA GLY A 438 -3.92 -10.87 3.81
C GLY A 438 -4.40 -10.07 5.02
N ILE A 439 -4.25 -10.69 6.20
CA ILE A 439 -4.77 -10.19 7.47
C ILE A 439 -4.04 -8.94 8.00
N GLU A 440 -4.72 -8.19 8.88
CA GLU A 440 -4.16 -6.99 9.53
C GLU A 440 -2.91 -7.32 10.36
N ASP A 441 -2.89 -8.45 11.05
CA ASP A 441 -1.79 -8.88 11.92
C ASP A 441 -0.47 -9.09 11.16
N ASP A 442 -0.55 -9.33 9.86
CA ASP A 442 0.60 -9.46 8.96
C ASP A 442 0.87 -8.19 8.15
N GLY A 443 0.16 -7.11 8.45
CA GLY A 443 0.33 -5.82 7.78
C GLY A 443 -0.32 -5.75 6.41
N TYR A 444 -1.44 -6.46 6.22
CA TYR A 444 -2.21 -6.44 4.97
C TYR A 444 -1.36 -6.79 3.72
N PRO A 445 -0.57 -7.88 3.75
CA PRO A 445 0.30 -8.22 2.63
C PRO A 445 -0.55 -8.42 1.36
N LEU A 446 -0.08 -7.86 0.25
CA LEU A 446 -0.70 -8.13 -1.06
C LEU A 446 -0.48 -9.60 -1.42
N MET A 447 -1.52 -10.26 -1.93
CA MET A 447 -1.49 -11.70 -2.22
C MET A 447 -0.84 -11.97 -3.58
N THR A 448 -0.10 -13.08 -3.74
CA THR A 448 0.37 -13.50 -5.06
C THR A 448 -0.77 -14.06 -5.92
N GLN A 449 -1.81 -14.57 -5.27
CA GLN A 449 -3.01 -15.13 -5.89
C GLN A 449 -4.25 -14.48 -5.24
N PRO A 450 -4.89 -13.50 -5.91
CA PRO A 450 -6.17 -12.96 -5.46
C PRO A 450 -7.26 -14.03 -5.42
N ILE A 451 -8.19 -13.89 -4.47
CA ILE A 451 -9.42 -14.67 -4.45
C ILE A 451 -10.47 -13.91 -5.26
N TYR A 452 -10.87 -14.48 -6.39
CA TYR A 452 -11.90 -13.91 -7.25
C TYR A 452 -13.28 -14.49 -6.94
N ASN A 453 -14.32 -13.76 -7.35
CA ASN A 453 -15.72 -14.17 -7.25
C ASN A 453 -16.17 -14.47 -5.81
N VAL A 454 -15.68 -13.67 -4.86
CA VAL A 454 -16.15 -13.73 -3.48
C VAL A 454 -17.59 -13.22 -3.43
N SER A 455 -18.46 -13.96 -2.74
CA SER A 455 -19.84 -13.56 -2.43
C SER A 455 -19.96 -13.20 -0.96
N ALA A 456 -20.57 -12.05 -0.68
CA ALA A 456 -20.79 -11.55 0.66
C ALA A 456 -22.24 -11.06 0.86
N VAL A 457 -22.71 -11.10 2.11
CA VAL A 457 -24.00 -10.53 2.53
C VAL A 457 -23.77 -9.57 3.69
N ALA A 458 -24.10 -8.31 3.46
CA ALA A 458 -24.06 -7.25 4.46
C ALA A 458 -25.37 -7.25 5.26
N MET A 459 -25.26 -7.39 6.58
CA MET A 459 -26.38 -7.38 7.52
C MET A 459 -25.99 -6.60 8.78
N ALA A 460 -26.82 -5.63 9.17
CA ALA A 460 -26.60 -4.83 10.35
C ALA A 460 -27.28 -5.42 11.60
N ALA A 461 -26.47 -5.76 12.60
CA ALA A 461 -26.96 -6.09 13.94
C ALA A 461 -27.56 -4.86 14.64
N TYR A 462 -28.37 -5.06 15.67
CA TYR A 462 -28.78 -3.95 16.53
C TYR A 462 -27.57 -3.39 17.27
N ARG A 463 -27.47 -2.06 17.34
CA ARG A 463 -26.44 -1.38 18.12
C ARG A 463 -26.91 -1.24 19.56
N ASP A 464 -26.09 -1.71 20.49
CA ASP A 464 -26.30 -1.60 21.93
C ASP A 464 -27.69 -2.05 22.40
N PRO A 465 -28.18 -3.22 21.96
CA PRO A 465 -29.54 -3.62 22.25
C PRO A 465 -29.73 -3.87 23.76
N PRO A 466 -30.91 -3.54 24.30
CA PRO A 466 -31.27 -3.89 25.66
C PRO A 466 -31.12 -5.40 25.91
N SER A 467 -30.44 -5.74 27.00
CA SER A 467 -30.24 -7.11 27.45
C SER A 467 -30.52 -7.25 28.94
N ASN A 468 -30.97 -8.44 29.34
CA ASN A 468 -31.10 -8.81 30.73
C ASN A 468 -29.70 -9.08 31.31
N LYS A 469 -29.27 -8.22 32.23
CA LYS A 469 -27.94 -8.29 32.85
C LYS A 469 -27.67 -9.58 33.64
N LYS A 470 -28.71 -10.27 34.13
CA LYS A 470 -28.55 -11.52 34.89
C LYS A 470 -28.37 -12.72 33.98
N THR A 471 -29.07 -12.75 32.85
CA THR A 471 -29.05 -13.90 31.93
C THR A 471 -28.10 -13.69 30.74
N CYS A 472 -27.58 -12.47 30.55
CA CYS A 472 -26.82 -12.06 29.38
C CYS A 472 -27.57 -12.38 28.07
N ARG A 473 -28.90 -12.21 28.05
CA ARG A 473 -29.73 -12.41 26.85
C ARG A 473 -30.39 -11.11 26.41
N LEU A 474 -30.62 -10.97 25.12
CA LEU A 474 -31.44 -9.90 24.55
C LEU A 474 -32.84 -9.92 25.15
N LEU A 475 -33.48 -8.75 25.27
CA LEU A 475 -34.92 -8.69 25.51
C LEU A 475 -35.69 -9.34 24.35
N ASP A 476 -36.86 -9.92 24.64
CA ASP A 476 -37.59 -10.77 23.68
C ASP A 476 -37.85 -10.09 22.33
N SER A 477 -38.22 -8.80 22.33
CA SER A 477 -38.43 -8.04 21.09
C SER A 477 -37.17 -7.94 20.21
N PHE A 478 -36.01 -7.68 20.83
CA PHE A 478 -34.72 -7.63 20.14
C PHE A 478 -34.23 -9.03 19.76
N ALA A 479 -34.51 -10.06 20.56
CA ALA A 479 -34.20 -11.44 20.21
C ALA A 479 -34.96 -11.89 18.95
N VAL A 480 -36.25 -11.55 18.85
CA VAL A 480 -37.08 -11.80 17.65
C VAL A 480 -36.54 -11.02 16.44
N GLY A 481 -36.21 -9.75 16.60
CA GLY A 481 -35.63 -8.94 15.52
C GLY A 481 -34.29 -9.48 15.03
N THR A 482 -33.39 -9.85 15.96
CA THR A 482 -32.10 -10.47 15.65
C THR A 482 -32.29 -11.81 14.93
N ARG A 483 -33.24 -12.64 15.38
CA ARG A 483 -33.60 -13.88 14.69
C ARG A 483 -34.04 -13.60 13.24
N LYS A 484 -34.92 -12.63 13.00
CA LYS A 484 -35.37 -12.27 11.64
C LYS A 484 -34.22 -11.79 10.74
N LYS A 485 -33.31 -10.97 11.27
CA LYS A 485 -32.09 -10.55 10.58
C LYS A 485 -31.23 -11.75 10.19
N ILE A 486 -30.99 -12.69 11.10
CA ILE A 486 -30.25 -13.93 10.83
C ILE A 486 -30.97 -14.79 9.79
N GLU A 487 -32.28 -14.99 9.93
CA GLU A 487 -33.09 -15.74 8.95
C GLU A 487 -32.96 -15.15 7.53
N ASN A 488 -32.91 -13.83 7.38
CA ASN A 488 -32.72 -13.19 6.07
C ASN A 488 -31.35 -13.51 5.46
N VAL A 489 -30.27 -13.57 6.25
CA VAL A 489 -28.95 -14.02 5.76
C VAL A 489 -29.04 -15.43 5.18
N PHE A 490 -29.69 -16.36 5.87
CA PHE A 490 -29.87 -17.73 5.39
C PHE A 490 -30.79 -17.82 4.16
N LYS A 491 -31.90 -17.09 4.14
CA LYS A 491 -32.82 -17.02 3.00
C LYS A 491 -32.10 -16.52 1.74
N ILE A 492 -31.30 -15.46 1.86
CA ILE A 492 -30.51 -14.92 0.74
C ILE A 492 -29.49 -15.96 0.26
N GLY A 493 -28.78 -16.61 1.19
CA GLY A 493 -27.86 -17.70 0.85
C GLY A 493 -28.54 -18.80 0.05
N LEU A 494 -29.70 -19.27 0.51
CA LEU A 494 -30.50 -20.29 -0.17
C LEU A 494 -30.96 -19.83 -1.55
N CYS A 495 -31.56 -18.64 -1.66
CA CYS A 495 -32.04 -18.08 -2.92
C CYS A 495 -30.93 -17.82 -3.95
N ARG A 496 -29.69 -17.60 -3.49
CA ARG A 496 -28.51 -17.43 -4.34
C ARG A 496 -27.72 -18.73 -4.55
N GLY A 497 -28.23 -19.86 -4.05
CA GLY A 497 -27.65 -21.18 -4.27
C GLY A 497 -26.41 -21.49 -3.42
N HIS A 498 -26.11 -20.69 -2.41
CA HIS A 498 -25.01 -20.94 -1.50
C HIS A 498 -25.32 -22.12 -0.57
N LYS A 499 -24.40 -23.08 -0.53
CA LYS A 499 -24.48 -24.30 0.29
C LYS A 499 -23.55 -24.25 1.50
N THR A 500 -22.72 -23.22 1.59
CA THR A 500 -21.72 -23.03 2.63
C THR A 500 -21.75 -21.57 3.03
N LEU A 501 -21.76 -21.30 4.34
CA LEU A 501 -21.79 -19.95 4.88
C LEU A 501 -20.60 -19.79 5.82
N VAL A 502 -19.90 -18.66 5.70
CA VAL A 502 -18.88 -18.21 6.64
C VAL A 502 -19.50 -17.10 7.47
N LEU A 503 -19.86 -17.45 8.71
CA LEU A 503 -20.52 -16.58 9.67
C LEU A 503 -19.53 -16.16 10.77
N SER A 504 -19.94 -15.22 11.62
CA SER A 504 -19.16 -14.78 12.77
C SER A 504 -20.07 -14.23 13.88
N ALA A 505 -19.48 -13.69 14.94
CA ALA A 505 -20.16 -13.13 16.10
C ALA A 505 -20.85 -11.78 15.77
N LEU A 506 -21.95 -11.85 15.02
CA LEU A 506 -22.71 -10.71 14.48
C LEU A 506 -23.09 -9.72 15.59
N GLY A 507 -22.45 -8.54 15.57
CA GLY A 507 -22.73 -7.44 16.50
C GLY A 507 -22.10 -7.57 17.90
N CYS A 508 -21.32 -8.62 18.17
CA CYS A 508 -20.72 -8.86 19.51
C CYS A 508 -19.49 -7.98 19.80
N GLY A 509 -19.02 -7.20 18.83
CA GLY A 509 -17.93 -6.24 18.99
C GLY A 509 -18.44 -4.84 19.37
N ALA A 510 -18.18 -3.86 18.51
CA ALA A 510 -18.55 -2.45 18.74
C ALA A 510 -20.04 -2.19 19.00
N PHE A 511 -20.92 -3.14 18.63
CA PHE A 511 -22.38 -3.03 18.81
C PHE A 511 -22.88 -3.71 20.09
N ARG A 512 -21.98 -4.30 20.90
CA ARG A 512 -22.25 -4.84 22.24
C ARG A 512 -23.45 -5.79 22.34
N ASN A 513 -23.64 -6.65 21.33
CA ASN A 513 -24.58 -7.76 21.44
C ASN A 513 -23.98 -8.85 22.37
N PRO A 514 -24.82 -9.51 23.19
CA PRO A 514 -24.37 -10.53 24.14
C PRO A 514 -23.92 -11.83 23.47
#